data_AF-A0A9W7S2K4-F1
#
_entry.id   AF-A0A9W7S2K4-F1
#
_cell.length_a   1.000
_cell.length_b   1.000
_cell.length_c   1.000
_cell.angle_alpha   90.00
_cell.angle_beta   90.00
_cell.angle_gamma   90.00
#
_symmetry.space_group_name_H-M   'P 1'
#
loop_
_entity.id
_entity.type
_entity.pdbx_description
1 polymer ?
#
loop_
_entity_poly.entity_id
_entity_poly.type
_entity_poly.pdbx_seq_one_letter_code
_entity_poly.pdbx_strand_id
1 'polypeptide(L)' 'NCGYDSGKKALNIRHWTCMKCNMHHDRDINAAKNILNIGLEQALVK' A
#
# COMPACT_ATOMS: atom_id res chain seq x y z
N ASN A 1 1.79 9.82 4.36
CA ASN A 1 1.24 8.49 4.66
C ASN A 1 1.15 8.37 6.18
N CYS A 2 -0.05 8.28 6.75
CA CYS A 2 -0.25 8.50 8.20
C CYS A 2 0.04 7.29 9.10
N GLY A 3 0.38 6.13 8.53
CA GLY A 3 0.70 4.91 9.29
C GLY A 3 -0.49 4.24 9.97
N TYR A 4 -1.72 4.77 9.81
CA TYR A 4 -2.91 4.20 10.42
C TYR A 4 -3.33 2.89 9.75
N ASP A 5 -3.33 1.80 10.50
CA ASP A 5 -3.94 0.54 10.09
C ASP A 5 -5.46 0.62 10.26
N SER A 6 -6.17 0.62 9.13
CA SER A 6 -7.63 0.59 9.08
C SER A 6 -8.18 -0.82 8.87
N GLY A 7 -7.35 -1.84 9.06
CA GLY A 7 -7.67 -3.24 8.87
C GLY A 7 -7.63 -3.70 7.42
N LYS A 8 -7.83 -5.02 7.25
CA LYS A 8 -7.87 -5.69 5.95
C LYS A 8 -9.04 -5.16 5.13
N LYS A 9 -8.80 -4.91 3.84
CA LYS A 9 -9.82 -4.49 2.87
C LYS A 9 -10.11 -5.64 1.90
N ALA A 10 -11.37 -5.74 1.48
CA ALA A 10 -11.78 -6.71 0.48
C ALA A 10 -11.12 -6.44 -0.88
N LEU A 11 -10.96 -7.49 -1.69
CA LEU A 11 -10.25 -7.43 -2.97
C LEU A 11 -10.94 -6.57 -4.04
N ASN A 12 -12.20 -6.19 -3.84
CA ASN A 12 -12.91 -5.23 -4.70
C ASN A 12 -12.67 -3.77 -4.30
N ILE A 13 -12.13 -3.49 -3.10
CA ILE A 13 -11.85 -2.14 -2.64
C ILE A 13 -10.49 -1.71 -3.20
N ARG A 14 -10.51 -0.88 -4.25
CA ARG A 14 -9.33 -0.31 -4.91
C ARG A 14 -8.90 1.02 -4.29
N HIS A 15 -9.87 1.76 -3.80
CA HIS A 15 -9.73 3.13 -3.34
C HIS A 15 -10.46 3.33 -2.02
N TRP A 16 -9.91 4.13 -1.12
CA TRP A 16 -10.61 4.52 0.10
C TRP A 16 -10.06 5.82 0.67
N THR A 17 -10.92 6.56 1.36
CA THR A 17 -10.51 7.71 2.17
C THR A 17 -10.14 7.24 3.57
N CYS A 18 -8.95 7.61 4.06
CA CYS A 18 -8.54 7.32 5.43
C CYS A 18 -9.23 8.27 6.41
N MET A 19 -9.95 7.74 7.40
CA MET A 19 -10.63 8.56 8.42
C MET A 19 -9.68 9.28 9.38
N LYS A 20 -8.38 8.94 9.40
CA LYS A 20 -7.39 9.60 10.27
C LYS A 20 -6.70 10.78 9.61
N CYS A 21 -6.41 10.69 8.31
CA CYS A 21 -5.68 11.73 7.60
C CYS A 21 -6.46 12.35 6.44
N ASN A 22 -7.71 11.92 6.23
CA ASN A 22 -8.61 12.35 5.16
C ASN A 22 -8.03 12.27 3.74
N MET A 23 -6.95 11.50 3.56
CA MET A 23 -6.31 11.30 2.27
C MET A 23 -6.99 10.14 1.54
N HIS A 24 -7.13 10.30 0.23
CA HIS A 24 -7.56 9.25 -0.66
C HIS A 24 -6.38 8.32 -0.97
N HIS A 25 -6.54 7.05 -0.67
CA HIS A 25 -5.53 6.02 -0.91
C HIS A 25 -5.92 5.14 -2.09
N ASP A 26 -4.90 4.62 -2.76
CA ASP A 26 -5.00 3.69 -3.88
C ASP A 26 -4.24 2.41 -3.51
N ARG A 27 -4.93 1.28 -3.61
CA ARG A 27 -4.36 -0.04 -3.36
C ARG A 27 -3.24 -0.38 -4.35
N ASP A 28 -3.36 0.04 -5.59
CA ASP A 28 -2.41 -0.30 -6.65
C ASP A 28 -1.09 0.41 -6.45
N ILE A 29 -1.12 1.65 -5.94
CA ILE A 29 0.09 2.36 -5.51
C ILE A 29 0.81 1.60 -4.38
N ASN A 30 0.05 1.09 -3.40
CA ASN A 30 0.64 0.30 -2.32
C ASN A 30 1.20 -1.05 -2.83
N ALA A 31 0.48 -1.71 -3.75
CA ALA A 31 0.96 -2.93 -4.38
C ALA A 31 2.25 -2.70 -5.17
N ALA A 32 2.32 -1.62 -5.97
CA ALA A 32 3.52 -1.25 -6.71
C ALA A 32 4.73 -1.00 -5.80
N LYS A 33 4.54 -0.32 -4.66
CA LYS A 33 5.59 -0.13 -3.65
C LYS A 33 6.07 -1.45 -3.05
N ASN A 34 5.16 -2.35 -2.73
CA ASN A 34 5.52 -3.67 -2.20
C ASN A 34 6.32 -4.48 -3.23
N ILE A 35 5.89 -4.48 -4.50
CA ILE A 35 6.61 -5.15 -5.60
C ILE A 35 8.00 -4.56 -5.79
N LEU A 36 8.13 -3.22 -5.78
CA LEU A 36 9.42 -2.54 -5.89
C LEU A 36 10.38 -2.96 -4.76
N ASN A 37 9.91 -2.95 -3.52
CA ASN A 37 10.75 -3.32 -2.36
C ASN A 37 11.26 -4.77 -2.47
N ILE A 38 10.40 -5.73 -2.81
CA ILE A 38 10.81 -7.12 -3.02
C ILE A 38 11.83 -7.23 -4.17
N GLY A 39 11.60 -6.51 -5.28
CA GLY A 39 12.54 -6.49 -6.40
C GLY A 39 13.92 -5.94 -6.01
N LEU A 40 13.96 -4.87 -5.20
CA LEU A 40 15.21 -4.31 -4.68
C LEU A 40 15.90 -5.27 -3.70
N GLU A 41 15.16 -5.88 -2.78
CA GLU A 41 15.69 -6.91 -1.88
C GLU A 41 16.33 -8.06 -2.66
N GLN A 42 15.67 -8.57 -3.70
CA GLN A 42 16.21 -9.63 -4.54
C GLN A 42 17.46 -9.20 -5.33
N ALA A 43 17.53 -7.93 -5.74
CA ALA A 43 18.69 -7.40 -6.45
C ALA A 43 19.93 -7.24 -5.55
N LEU A 44 19.74 -6.97 -4.25
CA LEU A 44 20.83 -6.79 -3.28
C LEU A 44 21.42 -8.10 -2.74
N VAL A 45 20.74 -9.24 -2.98
CA VAL A 45 21.15 -10.58 -2.52
C VAL A 45 21.86 -11.37 -3.66
N LYS A 46 22.04 -10.75 -4.83
CA LYS A 46 22.90 -11.27 -5.92
C LYS A 46 24.33 -10.77 -5.78
#